data_AF-A0A507E4K6-F1
#
_entry.id   AF-A0A507E4K6-F1
#
_cell.length_a   1.000
_cell.length_b   1.000
_cell.length_c   1.000
_cell.angle_alpha   90.00
_cell.angle_beta   90.00
_cell.angle_gamma   90.00
#
_symmetry.space_group_name_H-M   'P 1'
#
loop_
_entity.id
_entity.type
_entity.pdbx_description
1 polymer ?
#
loop_
_entity_poly.entity_id
_entity_poly.type
_entity_poly.pdbx_seq_one_letter_code
_entity_poly.pdbx_strand_id
1 'polypeptide(L)'
;MLKRKVSSGLRGIEGVPKRIKESSPPVSPVVAATIPSPTTLPHRDPNIITVFSWNIENLVPYIQPPSTKPITAYFAPSRPKVPRHAPSLRNILHHFNYPDIFCLQEIRLRPKDTALILQAEQAANDPTSQIRYKCYTCLANDPLNVRFRGGRMYGVATYVRDSVPVTQARTVDWDKEGRVMIVEIGAKMAVVNVYAVNGTDKPYLDPITKKMRGTRHERKREFNRLLMAECLALKGRGLEILLIGDFNISLTKLDVHPRLRTEHPHALARQELTEVFITTLAVTDVFRMIHPVKRAFTWFLRGVEQGKDCARVDYALLSQGLAKRVIDADIEEDKEERFGSDHAPLYVTLKSPFVNM
;
A
#
# COMPACT_ATOMS: atom_id res chain seq x y z
N MET A 1 15.30 67.81 23.56
CA MET A 1 16.38 68.33 22.68
C MET A 1 16.08 67.87 21.25
N LEU A 2 15.50 68.77 20.43
CA LEU A 2 16.11 69.37 19.20
C LEU A 2 16.53 68.31 18.16
N LYS A 3 15.98 68.16 16.95
CA LYS A 3 15.48 69.03 15.84
C LYS A 3 16.38 68.84 14.60
N ARG A 4 15.76 68.49 13.46
CA ARG A 4 15.93 68.93 12.05
C ARG A 4 15.12 67.93 11.18
N LYS A 5 14.05 68.20 10.41
CA LYS A 5 13.56 69.31 9.54
C LYS A 5 14.60 69.66 8.46
N VAL A 6 14.33 69.64 7.15
CA VAL A 6 13.26 70.32 6.38
C VAL A 6 13.14 69.80 4.92
N SER A 7 11.87 69.65 4.45
CA SER A 7 11.17 69.94 3.15
C SER A 7 11.80 69.63 1.76
N SER A 8 11.06 69.53 0.64
CA SER A 8 9.77 70.16 0.23
C SER A 8 9.21 69.54 -1.07
N GLY A 9 7.89 69.65 -1.28
CA GLY A 9 7.29 69.82 -2.62
C GLY A 9 5.81 69.43 -2.73
N LEU A 10 4.92 70.42 -2.69
CA LEU A 10 3.46 70.33 -2.90
C LEU A 10 3.05 70.53 -4.37
N ARG A 11 1.89 69.96 -4.76
CA ARG A 11 0.72 70.55 -5.49
C ARG A 11 -0.30 69.40 -5.72
N GLY A 12 -1.54 69.42 -5.19
CA GLY A 12 -2.75 70.06 -5.75
C GLY A 12 -3.24 69.27 -6.99
N ILE A 13 -4.51 68.90 -7.25
CA ILE A 13 -5.84 69.42 -6.89
C ILE A 13 -6.90 68.38 -7.35
N GLU A 14 -8.04 68.31 -6.64
CA GLU A 14 -9.43 67.96 -7.04
C GLU A 14 -9.79 67.01 -8.22
N GLY A 15 -10.80 66.16 -7.95
CA GLY A 15 -11.73 65.67 -8.99
C GLY A 15 -12.27 64.26 -8.74
N VAL A 16 -13.52 64.14 -8.30
CA VAL A 16 -14.30 62.88 -8.37
C VAL A 16 -14.81 62.70 -9.80
N PRO A 17 -14.58 61.55 -10.48
CA PRO A 17 -15.37 61.17 -11.63
C PRO A 17 -16.25 59.95 -11.36
N LYS A 18 -17.47 60.07 -11.88
CA LYS A 18 -18.56 59.09 -11.87
C LYS A 18 -18.17 57.79 -12.57
N ARG A 19 -18.74 56.72 -12.02
CA ARG A 19 -18.89 55.35 -12.52
C ARG A 19 -19.09 55.30 -14.06
N ILE A 20 -18.09 54.79 -14.77
CA ILE A 20 -18.20 54.40 -16.18
C ILE A 20 -18.57 52.91 -16.20
N LYS A 21 -19.72 52.59 -16.83
CA LYS A 21 -20.09 51.22 -17.20
C LYS A 21 -19.22 50.83 -18.39
N GLU A 22 -18.24 49.96 -18.18
CA GLU A 22 -17.62 49.22 -19.28
C GLU A 22 -18.37 47.89 -19.46
N SER A 23 -18.92 47.73 -20.65
CA SER A 23 -19.60 46.55 -21.15
C SER A 23 -18.60 45.41 -21.36
N SER A 24 -18.81 44.29 -20.69
CA SER A 24 -18.13 43.03 -21.00
C SER A 24 -18.50 42.55 -22.41
N PRO A 25 -17.54 41.99 -23.19
CA PRO A 25 -17.82 41.42 -24.51
C PRO A 25 -18.64 40.13 -24.37
N PRO A 26 -19.37 39.71 -25.43
CA PRO A 26 -20.25 38.55 -25.36
C PRO A 26 -19.45 37.27 -25.13
N VAL A 27 -19.86 36.51 -24.10
CA VAL A 27 -19.35 35.18 -23.78
C VAL A 27 -19.73 34.25 -24.93
N SER A 28 -18.75 33.75 -25.68
CA SER A 28 -18.95 32.66 -26.63
C SER A 28 -19.45 31.42 -25.87
N PRO A 29 -20.42 30.66 -26.40
CA PRO A 29 -20.91 29.47 -25.73
C PRO A 29 -19.77 28.47 -25.58
N VAL A 30 -19.47 28.10 -24.34
CA VAL A 30 -18.58 27.00 -24.01
C VAL A 30 -19.19 25.75 -24.63
N VAL A 31 -18.60 25.29 -25.72
CA VAL A 31 -18.89 23.98 -26.31
C VAL A 31 -18.63 22.97 -25.20
N ALA A 32 -19.68 22.31 -24.73
CA ALA A 32 -19.57 21.24 -23.77
C ALA A 32 -18.61 20.20 -24.34
N ALA A 33 -17.43 20.06 -23.73
CA ALA A 33 -16.50 19.01 -24.06
C ALA A 33 -17.23 17.68 -23.85
N THR A 34 -17.50 17.00 -24.96
CA THR A 34 -18.07 15.67 -24.98
C THR A 34 -17.17 14.74 -24.18
N ILE A 35 -17.72 14.18 -23.11
CA ILE A 35 -17.07 13.13 -22.32
C ILE A 35 -16.80 11.96 -23.29
N PRO A 36 -15.54 11.53 -23.49
CA PRO A 36 -15.26 10.39 -24.35
C PRO A 36 -15.89 9.13 -23.74
N SER A 37 -16.57 8.36 -24.58
CA SER A 37 -17.21 7.10 -24.21
C SER A 37 -16.20 6.09 -23.64
N PRO A 38 -16.55 5.30 -22.61
CA PRO A 38 -15.63 4.34 -21.99
C PRO A 38 -15.61 3.06 -22.83
N THR A 39 -14.84 3.02 -23.90
CA THR A 39 -14.83 1.82 -24.77
C THR A 39 -13.48 1.38 -25.30
N THR A 40 -12.37 1.88 -24.76
CA THR A 40 -11.07 1.24 -24.98
C THR A 40 -10.49 0.80 -23.64
N LEU A 41 -10.53 -0.51 -23.40
CA LEU A 41 -9.73 -1.11 -22.33
C LEU A 41 -8.26 -0.72 -22.57
N PRO A 42 -7.50 -0.39 -21.52
CA PRO A 42 -6.08 -0.10 -21.69
C PRO A 42 -5.41 -1.30 -22.38
N HIS A 43 -4.75 -1.03 -23.52
CA HIS A 43 -4.04 -2.05 -24.29
C HIS A 43 -2.94 -2.64 -23.40
N ARG A 44 -3.12 -3.89 -22.98
CA ARG A 44 -2.14 -4.63 -22.18
C ARG A 44 -1.05 -5.17 -23.10
N ASP A 45 0.21 -4.80 -22.86
CA ASP A 45 1.33 -5.56 -23.40
C ASP A 45 1.46 -6.85 -22.58
N PRO A 46 1.20 -8.05 -23.13
CA PRO A 46 1.33 -9.30 -22.39
C PRO A 46 2.78 -9.55 -21.92
N ASN A 47 3.77 -8.87 -22.53
CA ASN A 47 5.17 -8.94 -22.13
C ASN A 47 5.49 -8.07 -20.92
N ILE A 48 4.51 -7.37 -20.34
CA ILE A 48 4.69 -6.53 -19.16
C ILE A 48 3.77 -7.04 -18.05
N ILE A 49 4.29 -7.06 -16.82
CA ILE A 49 3.51 -7.32 -15.62
C ILE A 49 3.71 -6.18 -14.63
N THR A 50 2.61 -5.64 -14.11
CA THR A 50 2.64 -4.61 -13.06
C THR A 50 2.07 -5.18 -11.76
N VAL A 51 2.86 -5.09 -10.69
CA VAL A 51 2.48 -5.56 -9.36
C VAL A 51 2.47 -4.37 -8.41
N PHE A 52 1.33 -4.14 -7.78
CA PHE A 52 1.17 -3.15 -6.72
C PHE A 52 1.11 -3.82 -5.36
N SER A 53 1.57 -3.11 -4.34
CA SER A 53 1.35 -3.45 -2.95
C SER A 53 0.89 -2.24 -2.15
N TRP A 54 -0.07 -2.47 -1.25
CA TRP A 54 -0.62 -1.42 -0.41
C TRP A 54 -1.15 -1.98 0.91
N ASN A 55 -0.59 -1.52 2.03
CA ASN A 55 -1.23 -1.71 3.32
C ASN A 55 -2.48 -0.81 3.36
N ILE A 56 -3.65 -1.45 3.20
CA ILE A 56 -4.92 -0.75 3.04
C ILE A 56 -5.51 -0.30 4.38
N GLU A 57 -4.87 -0.69 5.50
CA GLU A 57 -5.31 -0.51 6.89
C GLU A 57 -6.61 -1.22 7.25
N ASN A 58 -7.62 -1.22 6.38
CA ASN A 58 -8.90 -1.88 6.59
C ASN A 58 -9.61 -1.99 5.24
N LEU A 59 -9.91 -3.20 4.77
CA LEU A 59 -10.52 -3.39 3.45
C LEU A 59 -12.02 -3.01 3.42
N VAL A 60 -12.72 -3.10 4.57
CA VAL A 60 -14.18 -2.97 4.64
C VAL A 60 -14.75 -1.69 3.96
N PRO A 61 -14.19 -0.48 4.16
CA PRO A 61 -14.70 0.75 3.55
C PRO A 61 -14.65 0.76 2.01
N TYR A 62 -13.81 -0.08 1.40
CA TYR A 62 -13.60 -0.11 -0.06
C TYR A 62 -14.44 -1.18 -0.77
N ILE A 63 -15.03 -2.10 -0.01
CA ILE A 63 -15.83 -3.23 -0.53
C ILE A 63 -17.32 -3.08 -0.18
N GLN A 64 -17.66 -2.16 0.72
CA GLN A 64 -19.03 -1.84 1.08
C GLN A 64 -19.37 -0.43 0.58
N PRO A 65 -20.53 -0.23 -0.07
CA PRO A 65 -20.98 1.11 -0.41
C PRO A 65 -21.18 1.94 0.86
N PRO A 66 -21.02 3.27 0.80
CA PRO A 66 -21.19 4.18 1.95
C PRO A 66 -22.67 4.30 2.39
N SER A 67 -23.30 3.21 2.83
CA SER A 67 -24.67 3.22 3.37
C SER A 67 -25.04 2.04 4.29
N THR A 68 -24.11 1.46 5.05
CA THR A 68 -24.44 0.61 6.20
C THR A 68 -23.92 1.28 7.47
N LYS A 69 -24.65 2.28 7.96
CA LYS A 69 -24.36 2.86 9.27
C LYS A 69 -24.46 1.75 10.33
N PRO A 70 -23.41 1.49 11.13
CA PRO A 70 -23.58 0.71 12.35
C PRO A 70 -24.56 1.46 13.28
N ILE A 71 -25.38 0.74 14.05
CA ILE A 71 -26.37 1.32 14.99
C ILE A 71 -25.74 2.35 15.95
N THR A 72 -24.44 2.25 16.22
CA THR A 72 -23.67 3.19 17.05
C THR A 72 -23.45 4.57 16.42
N ALA A 73 -23.66 4.73 15.10
CA ALA A 73 -23.50 6.00 14.40
C ALA A 73 -24.65 7.00 14.68
N TYR A 74 -25.73 6.56 15.33
CA TYR A 74 -26.85 7.44 15.72
C TYR A 74 -26.55 8.32 16.94
N PHE A 75 -25.46 8.05 17.67
CA PHE A 75 -25.09 8.79 18.89
C PHE A 75 -23.79 9.61 18.77
N ALA A 76 -23.20 9.73 17.57
CA ALA A 76 -21.99 10.52 17.36
C ALA A 76 -22.34 11.91 16.80
N PRO A 77 -21.74 13.01 17.31
CA PRO A 77 -21.92 14.35 16.73
C PRO A 77 -21.44 14.39 15.27
N SER A 78 -22.10 15.22 14.47
CA SER A 78 -21.96 15.29 13.01
C SER A 78 -20.50 15.52 12.58
N ARG A 79 -19.94 14.55 11.84
CA ARG A 79 -18.67 14.70 11.12
C ARG A 79 -18.86 15.57 9.87
N PRO A 80 -17.81 16.30 9.42
CA PRO A 80 -17.88 17.10 8.20
C PRO A 80 -18.14 16.23 6.97
N LYS A 81 -18.81 16.81 5.98
CA LYS A 81 -19.28 16.15 4.74
C LYS A 81 -18.12 15.46 4.00
N VAL A 82 -18.24 14.15 3.80
CA VAL A 82 -17.32 13.32 3.00
C VAL A 82 -17.49 13.65 1.51
N PRO A 83 -16.42 13.63 0.67
CA PRO A 83 -16.50 13.89 -0.76
C PRO A 83 -17.48 12.95 -1.50
N ARG A 84 -17.95 13.39 -2.68
CA ARG A 84 -19.11 12.84 -3.40
C ARG A 84 -19.02 11.37 -3.86
N HIS A 85 -17.89 10.67 -3.76
CA HIS A 85 -17.83 9.20 -3.84
C HIS A 85 -16.72 8.66 -2.92
N ALA A 86 -17.07 7.83 -1.93
CA ALA A 86 -16.06 7.10 -1.17
C ALA A 86 -15.29 6.16 -2.11
N PRO A 87 -13.96 6.00 -1.95
CA PRO A 87 -13.18 5.14 -2.83
C PRO A 87 -13.67 3.69 -2.71
N SER A 88 -13.95 3.05 -3.84
CA SER A 88 -14.22 1.62 -3.93
C SER A 88 -12.97 0.90 -4.46
N LEU A 89 -12.82 -0.40 -4.16
CA LEU A 89 -11.71 -1.18 -4.69
C LEU A 89 -11.68 -1.16 -6.23
N ARG A 90 -12.84 -1.14 -6.91
CA ARG A 90 -12.89 -1.03 -8.38
C ARG A 90 -12.35 0.28 -8.89
N ASN A 91 -12.72 1.38 -8.24
CA ASN A 91 -12.27 2.71 -8.65
C ASN A 91 -10.77 2.85 -8.44
N ILE A 92 -10.23 2.27 -7.36
CA ILE A 92 -8.78 2.24 -7.10
C ILE A 92 -8.06 1.39 -8.16
N LEU A 93 -8.57 0.20 -8.49
CA LEU A 93 -7.99 -0.63 -9.55
C LEU A 93 -8.03 0.08 -10.91
N HIS A 94 -9.12 0.75 -11.24
CA HIS A 94 -9.21 1.57 -12.45
C HIS A 94 -8.22 2.73 -12.43
N HIS A 95 -8.09 3.43 -11.30
CA HIS A 95 -7.16 4.55 -11.11
C HIS A 95 -5.71 4.12 -11.36
N PHE A 96 -5.31 2.96 -10.84
CA PHE A 96 -3.99 2.35 -11.11
C PHE A 96 -3.92 1.55 -12.41
N ASN A 97 -4.82 1.83 -13.36
CA ASN A 97 -4.83 1.25 -14.70
C ASN A 97 -4.85 -0.29 -14.73
N TYR A 98 -5.62 -0.90 -13.81
CA TYR A 98 -5.85 -2.34 -13.71
C TYR A 98 -4.56 -3.18 -13.65
N PRO A 99 -3.78 -3.08 -12.55
CA PRO A 99 -2.52 -3.81 -12.41
C PRO A 99 -2.75 -5.32 -12.48
N ASP A 100 -1.77 -6.08 -12.96
CA ASP A 100 -1.89 -7.53 -13.10
C ASP A 100 -2.06 -8.22 -11.74
N ILE A 101 -1.39 -7.68 -10.71
CA ILE A 101 -1.43 -8.19 -9.34
C ILE A 101 -1.53 -7.02 -8.36
N PHE A 102 -2.45 -7.12 -7.40
CA PHE A 102 -2.67 -6.12 -6.36
C PHE A 102 -2.62 -6.79 -4.99
N CYS A 103 -1.51 -6.57 -4.26
CA CYS A 103 -1.26 -7.12 -2.94
C CYS A 103 -1.74 -6.14 -1.86
N LEU A 104 -2.65 -6.58 -1.01
CA LEU A 104 -3.16 -5.82 0.12
C LEU A 104 -2.71 -6.42 1.45
N GLN A 105 -2.33 -5.54 2.38
CA GLN A 105 -2.05 -5.87 3.78
C GLN A 105 -3.03 -5.17 4.73
N GLU A 106 -3.20 -5.71 5.93
CA GLU A 106 -4.18 -5.25 6.91
C GLU A 106 -5.61 -5.17 6.36
N ILE A 107 -6.05 -6.22 5.66
CA ILE A 107 -7.45 -6.28 5.21
C ILE A 107 -8.45 -6.36 6.37
N ARG A 108 -7.98 -6.75 7.57
CA ARG A 108 -8.72 -6.78 8.84
C ARG A 108 -10.02 -7.61 8.79
N LEU A 109 -10.01 -8.69 8.03
CA LEU A 109 -11.07 -9.70 8.01
C LEU A 109 -10.70 -10.90 8.89
N ARG A 110 -11.71 -11.61 9.41
CA ARG A 110 -11.55 -12.87 10.16
C ARG A 110 -12.13 -14.05 9.38
N PRO A 111 -11.68 -15.29 9.63
CA PRO A 111 -12.24 -16.48 8.99
C PRO A 111 -13.78 -16.59 9.10
N LYS A 112 -14.37 -16.09 10.19
CA LYS A 112 -15.82 -16.10 10.42
C LYS A 112 -16.60 -14.96 9.76
N ASP A 113 -15.93 -14.00 9.12
CA ASP A 113 -16.57 -12.87 8.44
C ASP A 113 -16.97 -13.26 7.00
N THR A 114 -17.69 -14.38 6.84
CA THR A 114 -17.98 -15.02 5.52
C THR A 114 -18.59 -14.07 4.49
N ALA A 115 -19.55 -13.23 4.90
CA ALA A 115 -20.16 -12.24 4.02
C ALA A 115 -19.17 -11.16 3.56
N LEU A 116 -18.25 -10.70 4.43
CA LEU A 116 -17.23 -9.72 4.07
C LEU A 116 -16.16 -10.33 3.16
N ILE A 117 -15.82 -11.60 3.37
CA ILE A 117 -14.89 -12.34 2.51
C ILE A 117 -15.47 -12.44 1.10
N LEU A 118 -16.73 -12.85 0.97
CA LEU A 118 -17.41 -12.92 -0.33
C LEU A 118 -17.48 -11.53 -1.01
N GLN A 119 -17.78 -10.48 -0.24
CA GLN A 119 -17.76 -9.11 -0.75
C GLN A 119 -16.35 -8.72 -1.22
N ALA A 120 -15.29 -9.06 -0.49
CA ALA A 120 -13.91 -8.78 -0.88
C ALA A 120 -13.53 -9.48 -2.19
N GLU A 121 -13.95 -10.73 -2.40
CA GLU A 121 -13.72 -11.48 -3.63
C GLU A 121 -14.43 -10.86 -4.84
N GLN A 122 -15.63 -10.31 -4.62
CA GLN A 122 -16.43 -9.68 -5.68
C GLN A 122 -16.12 -8.20 -5.89
N ALA A 123 -15.49 -7.54 -4.90
CA ALA A 123 -15.30 -6.10 -4.90
C ALA A 123 -14.42 -5.62 -6.05
N ALA A 124 -13.41 -6.40 -6.47
CA ALA A 124 -12.54 -6.03 -7.60
C ALA A 124 -13.24 -6.13 -8.97
N ASN A 125 -14.41 -6.76 -9.03
CA ASN A 125 -14.97 -7.33 -10.25
C ASN A 125 -16.28 -6.66 -10.67
N ASP A 126 -16.26 -5.83 -11.71
CA ASP A 126 -17.47 -5.29 -12.33
C ASP A 126 -18.10 -6.31 -13.29
N PRO A 127 -19.40 -6.65 -13.17
CA PRO A 127 -20.09 -7.52 -14.14
C PRO A 127 -20.05 -7.00 -15.59
N THR A 128 -19.88 -5.70 -15.79
CA THR A 128 -19.83 -5.06 -17.11
C THR A 128 -18.40 -4.95 -17.66
N SER A 129 -17.39 -5.17 -16.82
CA SER A 129 -15.98 -5.12 -17.23
C SER A 129 -15.51 -6.49 -17.73
N GLN A 130 -14.73 -6.46 -18.81
CA GLN A 130 -14.01 -7.65 -19.30
C GLN A 130 -12.78 -7.98 -18.41
N ILE A 131 -12.33 -7.04 -17.57
CA ILE A 131 -11.21 -7.25 -16.65
C ILE A 131 -11.76 -7.87 -15.37
N ARG A 132 -11.22 -9.05 -15.05
CA ARG A 132 -11.61 -9.85 -13.90
C ARG A 132 -10.40 -10.18 -13.05
N TYR A 133 -10.59 -10.22 -11.74
CA TYR A 133 -9.60 -10.59 -10.74
C TYR A 133 -10.09 -11.77 -9.93
N LYS A 134 -9.19 -12.70 -9.67
CA LYS A 134 -9.34 -13.69 -8.60
C LYS A 134 -8.67 -13.16 -7.33
N CYS A 135 -9.35 -13.29 -6.19
CA CYS A 135 -8.83 -12.89 -4.89
C CYS A 135 -8.36 -14.12 -4.11
N TYR A 136 -7.16 -14.01 -3.54
CA TYR A 136 -6.57 -15.02 -2.65
C TYR A 136 -6.28 -14.40 -1.29
N THR A 137 -6.81 -14.97 -0.21
CA THR A 137 -6.67 -14.39 1.13
C THR A 137 -5.93 -15.30 2.09
N CYS A 138 -5.18 -14.69 3.01
CA CYS A 138 -4.67 -15.33 4.21
C CYS A 138 -5.20 -14.55 5.41
N LEU A 139 -6.01 -15.19 6.25
CA LEU A 139 -6.73 -14.54 7.35
C LEU A 139 -6.16 -14.94 8.70
N ALA A 140 -6.12 -14.00 9.64
CA ALA A 140 -5.65 -14.26 10.98
C ALA A 140 -6.55 -15.28 11.70
N ASN A 141 -5.94 -16.35 12.20
CA ASN A 141 -6.58 -17.41 13.00
C ASN A 141 -5.74 -17.76 14.23
N ASP A 142 -5.31 -16.73 14.96
CA ASP A 142 -4.60 -16.85 16.22
C ASP A 142 -5.36 -16.12 17.33
N PRO A 143 -6.31 -16.79 18.01
CA PRO A 143 -7.12 -16.16 19.06
C PRO A 143 -6.31 -15.78 20.30
N LEU A 144 -5.08 -16.30 20.46
CA LEU A 144 -4.23 -15.99 21.60
C LEU A 144 -3.48 -14.68 21.39
N ASN A 145 -2.98 -14.42 20.18
CA ASN A 145 -2.16 -13.25 19.87
C ASN A 145 -2.92 -12.15 19.11
N VAL A 146 -4.02 -12.48 18.43
CA VAL A 146 -4.81 -11.55 17.62
C VAL A 146 -6.13 -11.25 18.33
N ARG A 147 -6.05 -10.44 19.40
CA ARG A 147 -7.22 -10.11 20.24
C ARG A 147 -7.86 -8.77 19.91
N PHE A 148 -7.09 -7.83 19.38
CA PHE A 148 -7.57 -6.47 19.12
C PHE A 148 -8.70 -6.47 18.07
N ARG A 149 -9.69 -5.59 18.27
CA ARG A 149 -10.89 -5.48 17.41
C ARG A 149 -11.60 -6.83 17.18
N GLY A 150 -11.61 -7.70 18.18
CA GLY A 150 -12.24 -9.02 18.12
C GLY A 150 -11.62 -9.95 17.08
N GLY A 151 -10.33 -9.78 16.77
CA GLY A 151 -9.58 -10.56 15.78
C GLY A 151 -9.40 -9.86 14.42
N ARG A 152 -10.00 -8.68 14.21
CA ARG A 152 -9.88 -7.90 12.96
C ARG A 152 -8.67 -6.97 13.00
N MET A 153 -7.49 -7.57 12.89
CA MET A 153 -6.23 -6.85 13.06
C MET A 153 -5.31 -6.95 11.84
N TYR A 154 -5.16 -8.14 11.27
CA TYR A 154 -4.16 -8.43 10.24
C TYR A 154 -4.86 -8.99 8.99
N GLY A 155 -4.24 -9.96 8.32
CA GLY A 155 -4.73 -10.55 7.09
C GLY A 155 -4.14 -9.87 5.85
N VAL A 156 -3.97 -10.65 4.80
CA VAL A 156 -3.56 -10.18 3.47
C VAL A 156 -4.51 -10.69 2.40
N ALA A 157 -4.66 -9.92 1.31
CA ALA A 157 -5.36 -10.33 0.10
C ALA A 157 -4.47 -10.09 -1.12
N THR A 158 -4.49 -11.00 -2.08
CA THR A 158 -3.79 -10.84 -3.35
C THR A 158 -4.81 -10.99 -4.47
N TYR A 159 -5.11 -9.89 -5.15
CA TYR A 159 -5.95 -9.88 -6.34
C TYR A 159 -5.07 -10.11 -7.56
N VAL A 160 -5.41 -11.11 -8.36
CA VAL A 160 -4.66 -11.49 -9.56
C VAL A 160 -5.60 -11.46 -10.74
N ARG A 161 -5.25 -10.70 -11.78
CA ARG A 161 -6.06 -10.62 -13.00
C ARG A 161 -6.14 -12.01 -13.65
N ASP A 162 -7.31 -12.39 -14.17
CA ASP A 162 -7.55 -13.74 -14.72
C ASP A 162 -6.63 -14.09 -15.90
N SER A 163 -6.07 -13.10 -16.58
CA SER A 163 -5.08 -13.26 -17.64
C SER A 163 -3.67 -13.62 -17.16
N VAL A 164 -3.43 -13.68 -15.85
CA VAL A 164 -2.16 -14.08 -15.24
C VAL A 164 -2.24 -15.58 -14.91
N PRO A 165 -1.31 -16.41 -15.42
CA PRO A 165 -1.40 -17.86 -15.29
C PRO A 165 -0.97 -18.33 -13.89
N VAL A 166 -1.87 -18.25 -12.90
CA VAL A 166 -1.63 -18.75 -11.55
C VAL A 166 -1.56 -20.28 -11.56
N THR A 167 -0.42 -20.83 -11.16
CA THR A 167 -0.20 -22.29 -11.04
C THR A 167 -0.51 -22.81 -9.65
N GLN A 168 -0.24 -22.02 -8.62
CA GLN A 168 -0.53 -22.37 -7.24
C GLN A 168 -0.77 -21.11 -6.42
N ALA A 169 -1.66 -21.18 -5.43
CA ALA A 169 -1.81 -20.15 -4.42
C ALA A 169 -1.98 -20.83 -3.07
N ARG A 170 -1.17 -20.45 -2.07
CA ARG A 170 -1.21 -21.05 -0.74
C ARG A 170 -0.81 -20.09 0.37
N THR A 171 -1.23 -20.45 1.58
CA THR A 171 -0.79 -19.84 2.83
C THR A 171 0.43 -20.61 3.39
N VAL A 172 0.87 -20.25 4.60
CA VAL A 172 1.97 -20.91 5.31
C VAL A 172 1.49 -21.44 6.66
N ASP A 173 1.94 -22.63 7.06
CA ASP A 173 1.44 -23.29 8.28
C ASP A 173 2.04 -22.70 9.56
N TRP A 174 3.21 -22.09 9.45
CA TRP A 174 3.97 -21.53 10.58
C TRP A 174 3.48 -20.13 11.00
N ASP A 175 2.55 -19.52 10.25
CA ASP A 175 1.94 -18.24 10.62
C ASP A 175 0.41 -18.34 10.76
N LYS A 176 -0.05 -18.28 12.00
CA LYS A 176 -1.49 -18.21 12.31
C LYS A 176 -2.03 -16.77 12.30
N GLU A 177 -1.19 -15.76 12.07
CA GLU A 177 -1.61 -14.36 12.09
C GLU A 177 -2.07 -13.82 10.73
N GLY A 178 -2.02 -14.64 9.67
CA GLY A 178 -2.56 -14.30 8.36
C GLY A 178 -1.69 -13.31 7.58
N ARG A 179 -0.37 -13.43 7.69
CA ARG A 179 0.58 -12.39 7.25
C ARG A 179 1.25 -12.67 5.90
N VAL A 180 1.06 -13.87 5.34
CA VAL A 180 1.76 -14.30 4.12
C VAL A 180 0.78 -15.01 3.17
N MET A 181 0.70 -14.51 1.94
CA MET A 181 0.04 -15.20 0.83
C MET A 181 1.05 -15.39 -0.30
N ILE A 182 1.20 -16.63 -0.76
CA ILE A 182 2.12 -16.98 -1.86
C ILE A 182 1.28 -17.33 -3.09
N VAL A 183 1.56 -16.67 -4.20
CA VAL A 183 0.95 -16.96 -5.51
C VAL A 183 2.06 -17.26 -6.51
N GLU A 184 2.09 -18.49 -7.01
CA GLU A 184 3.00 -18.96 -8.04
C GLU A 184 2.38 -18.77 -9.41
N ILE A 185 3.19 -18.28 -10.36
CA ILE A 185 2.75 -17.80 -11.67
C ILE A 185 3.64 -18.40 -12.74
N GLY A 186 2.99 -19.04 -13.73
CA GLY A 186 3.63 -19.60 -14.91
C GLY A 186 4.78 -20.57 -14.61
N ALA A 187 4.77 -21.21 -13.43
CA ALA A 187 5.85 -22.07 -12.91
C ALA A 187 7.26 -21.44 -12.90
N LYS A 188 7.37 -20.10 -12.93
CA LYS A 188 8.66 -19.38 -12.97
C LYS A 188 8.84 -18.35 -11.88
N MET A 189 7.73 -17.80 -11.37
CA MET A 189 7.74 -16.69 -10.43
C MET A 189 6.81 -16.99 -9.26
N ALA A 190 7.21 -16.63 -8.05
CA ALA A 190 6.33 -16.56 -6.89
C ALA A 190 6.22 -15.10 -6.41
N VAL A 191 4.99 -14.61 -6.30
CA VAL A 191 4.67 -13.37 -5.59
C VAL A 191 4.33 -13.72 -4.15
N VAL A 192 5.11 -13.18 -3.22
CA VAL A 192 4.95 -13.37 -1.78
C VAL A 192 4.44 -12.05 -1.21
N ASN A 193 3.14 -11.96 -0.96
CA ASN A 193 2.50 -10.82 -0.29
C ASN A 193 2.78 -10.90 1.21
N VAL A 194 3.47 -9.91 1.77
CA VAL A 194 4.00 -9.92 3.14
C VAL A 194 3.39 -8.79 3.96
N TYR A 195 2.91 -9.13 5.16
CA TYR A 195 2.64 -8.20 6.25
C TYR A 195 3.42 -8.61 7.51
N ALA A 196 4.68 -8.23 7.58
CA ALA A 196 5.57 -8.63 8.66
C ALA A 196 5.14 -8.09 10.02
N VAL A 197 5.59 -8.76 11.07
CA VAL A 197 5.22 -8.43 12.45
C VAL A 197 5.75 -7.04 12.83
N ASN A 198 4.87 -6.17 13.32
CA ASN A 198 5.30 -4.96 14.03
C ASN A 198 5.94 -5.33 15.38
N GLY A 199 7.15 -4.84 15.63
CA GLY A 199 7.93 -5.15 16.83
C GLY A 199 7.54 -4.22 17.98
N THR A 200 7.06 -4.79 19.08
CA THR A 200 6.62 -4.09 20.30
C THR A 200 6.86 -4.99 21.52
N ASP A 201 6.85 -4.42 22.73
CA ASP A 201 6.99 -5.18 23.98
C ASP A 201 5.78 -6.05 24.36
N LYS A 202 4.70 -6.03 23.56
CA LYS A 202 3.55 -6.90 23.79
C LYS A 202 3.98 -8.38 23.82
N PRO A 203 3.45 -9.20 24.74
CA PRO A 203 3.79 -10.61 24.81
C PRO A 203 3.31 -11.34 23.55
N TYR A 204 4.08 -12.35 23.16
CA TYR A 204 3.70 -13.37 22.19
C TYR A 204 3.56 -14.72 22.92
N LEU A 205 2.38 -15.30 22.80
CA LEU A 205 2.03 -16.59 23.40
C LEU A 205 2.21 -17.69 22.36
N ASP A 206 2.81 -18.79 22.78
CA ASP A 206 2.93 -19.98 21.95
C ASP A 206 1.52 -20.59 21.68
N PRO A 207 1.14 -20.83 20.41
CA PRO A 207 -0.20 -21.32 20.08
C PRO A 207 -0.55 -22.71 20.64
N ILE A 208 0.44 -23.52 21.01
CA ILE A 208 0.26 -24.89 21.50
C ILE A 208 0.29 -24.90 23.02
N THR A 209 1.38 -24.42 23.62
CA THR A 209 1.59 -24.47 25.07
C THR A 209 0.83 -23.38 25.82
N LYS A 210 0.36 -22.33 25.11
CA LYS A 210 -0.31 -21.13 25.64
C LYS A 210 0.56 -20.30 26.59
N LYS A 211 1.85 -20.63 26.73
CA LYS A 211 2.81 -19.90 27.57
C LYS A 211 3.43 -18.75 26.79
N MET A 212 3.91 -17.74 27.52
CA MET A 212 4.69 -16.66 26.93
C MET A 212 6.00 -17.21 26.38
N ARG A 213 6.24 -16.98 25.08
CA ARG A 213 7.46 -17.38 24.38
C ARG A 213 8.45 -16.22 24.22
N GLY A 214 7.94 -15.00 24.19
CA GLY A 214 8.73 -13.76 24.05
C GLY A 214 7.82 -12.56 23.85
N THR A 215 8.35 -11.49 23.27
CA THR A 215 7.58 -10.31 22.83
C THR A 215 7.34 -10.34 21.32
N ARG A 216 6.66 -9.31 20.79
CA ARG A 216 6.53 -9.14 19.33
C ARG A 216 7.87 -8.88 18.66
N HIS A 217 8.89 -8.40 19.36
CA HIS A 217 10.24 -8.25 18.81
C HIS A 217 10.87 -9.61 18.46
N GLU A 218 10.82 -10.59 19.37
CA GLU A 218 11.32 -11.94 19.10
C GLU A 218 10.49 -12.61 18.00
N ARG A 219 9.16 -12.48 18.05
CA ARG A 219 8.26 -13.02 17.02
C ARG A 219 8.53 -12.44 15.64
N LYS A 220 8.90 -11.15 15.53
CA LYS A 220 9.29 -10.53 14.26
C LYS A 220 10.54 -11.14 13.66
N ARG A 221 11.57 -11.34 14.48
CA ARG A 221 12.81 -11.99 14.03
C ARG A 221 12.57 -13.43 13.58
N GLU A 222 11.78 -14.18 14.36
CA GLU A 222 11.35 -15.53 13.97
C GLU A 222 10.55 -15.53 12.66
N PHE A 223 9.60 -14.61 12.49
CA PHE A 223 8.84 -14.44 11.25
C PHE A 223 9.75 -14.24 10.04
N ASN A 224 10.73 -13.34 10.16
CA ASN A 224 11.68 -13.09 9.06
C ASN A 224 12.50 -14.35 8.72
N ARG A 225 12.94 -15.12 9.70
CA ARG A 225 13.70 -16.37 9.45
C ARG A 225 12.84 -17.45 8.79
N LEU A 226 11.59 -17.61 9.21
CA LEU A 226 10.66 -18.57 8.60
C LEU A 226 10.29 -18.16 7.18
N LEU A 227 10.02 -16.87 6.95
CA LEU A 227 9.79 -16.32 5.62
C LEU A 227 11.00 -16.50 4.69
N MET A 228 12.22 -16.34 5.22
CA MET A 228 13.45 -16.60 4.48
C MET A 228 13.55 -18.08 4.07
N ALA A 229 13.32 -19.00 5.00
CA ALA A 229 13.34 -20.44 4.71
C ALA A 229 12.29 -20.83 3.66
N GLU A 230 11.08 -20.25 3.75
CA GLU A 230 10.02 -20.40 2.76
C GLU A 230 10.50 -19.97 1.36
N CYS A 231 11.12 -18.78 1.28
CA CYS A 231 11.63 -18.25 0.02
C CYS A 231 12.79 -19.07 -0.55
N LEU A 232 13.68 -19.60 0.31
CA LEU A 232 14.72 -20.53 -0.12
C LEU A 232 14.13 -21.82 -0.71
N ALA A 233 13.07 -22.35 -0.12
CA ALA A 233 12.37 -23.52 -0.67
C ALA A 233 11.71 -23.23 -2.02
N LEU A 234 11.11 -22.04 -2.19
CA LEU A 234 10.59 -21.59 -3.50
C LEU A 234 11.70 -21.53 -4.55
N LYS A 235 12.84 -20.90 -4.21
CA LYS A 235 14.01 -20.82 -5.08
C LYS A 235 14.61 -22.19 -5.40
N GLY A 236 14.61 -23.12 -4.45
CA GLY A 236 15.05 -24.50 -4.64
C GLY A 236 14.21 -25.29 -5.65
N ARG A 237 12.95 -24.88 -5.87
CA ARG A 237 12.09 -25.38 -6.96
C ARG A 237 12.29 -24.66 -8.29
N GLY A 238 13.25 -23.75 -8.39
CA GLY A 238 13.54 -22.97 -9.60
C GLY A 238 12.67 -21.73 -9.80
N LEU A 239 11.90 -21.32 -8.78
CA LEU A 239 11.10 -20.09 -8.86
C LEU A 239 11.94 -18.86 -8.53
N GLU A 240 11.82 -17.84 -9.35
CA GLU A 240 12.21 -16.48 -8.99
C GLU A 240 11.18 -15.88 -8.02
N ILE A 241 11.61 -14.99 -7.12
CA ILE A 241 10.75 -14.48 -6.04
C ILE A 241 10.59 -12.96 -6.13
N LEU A 242 9.34 -12.50 -5.99
CA LEU A 242 8.98 -11.13 -5.65
C LEU A 242 8.36 -11.16 -4.25
N LEU A 243 9.10 -10.70 -3.25
CA LEU A 243 8.51 -10.35 -1.97
C LEU A 243 7.99 -8.93 -2.04
N ILE A 244 6.72 -8.71 -1.73
CA ILE A 244 6.13 -7.38 -1.79
C ILE A 244 5.18 -7.14 -0.61
N GLY A 245 5.31 -5.98 0.04
CA GLY A 245 4.46 -5.58 1.16
C GLY A 245 5.19 -4.92 2.31
N ASP A 246 4.52 -4.86 3.46
CA ASP A 246 4.95 -4.14 4.66
C ASP A 246 5.86 -5.02 5.53
N PHE A 247 7.13 -4.63 5.66
CA PHE A 247 8.11 -5.30 6.52
C PHE A 247 8.21 -4.67 7.92
N ASN A 248 7.53 -3.55 8.17
CA ASN A 248 7.56 -2.80 9.42
C ASN A 248 8.99 -2.40 9.84
N ILE A 249 9.95 -2.28 8.91
CA ILE A 249 11.36 -1.93 9.18
C ILE A 249 11.80 -0.90 8.14
N SER A 250 12.37 0.22 8.57
CA SER A 250 13.16 1.09 7.69
C SER A 250 14.62 0.63 7.68
N LEU A 251 15.24 0.55 6.50
CA LEU A 251 16.61 0.05 6.36
C LEU A 251 17.66 1.14 6.62
N THR A 252 17.45 2.34 6.09
CA THR A 252 18.44 3.43 6.10
C THR A 252 17.87 4.75 6.63
N LYS A 253 18.74 5.75 6.83
CA LYS A 253 18.31 7.10 7.21
C LYS A 253 17.50 7.81 6.11
N LEU A 254 17.64 7.39 4.85
CA LEU A 254 16.84 7.93 3.74
C LEU A 254 15.38 7.47 3.84
N ASP A 255 15.14 6.37 4.54
CA ASP A 255 13.85 5.69 4.64
C ASP A 255 13.00 6.18 5.81
N VAL A 256 13.39 7.22 6.54
CA VAL A 256 12.66 7.65 7.74
C VAL A 256 12.86 9.11 8.10
N HIS A 257 11.86 9.70 8.74
CA HIS A 257 11.93 10.95 9.45
C HIS A 257 10.97 10.88 10.67
N PRO A 258 11.35 11.36 11.87
CA PRO A 258 12.57 12.11 12.19
C PRO A 258 13.83 11.25 12.38
N ARG A 259 13.71 9.99 12.79
CA ARG A 259 14.89 9.17 13.15
C ARG A 259 14.72 7.69 12.83
N LEU A 260 15.80 7.08 12.34
CA LEU A 260 15.94 5.63 12.21
C LEU A 260 16.07 4.97 13.59
N ARG A 261 15.28 3.92 13.83
CA ARG A 261 15.37 3.10 15.05
C ARG A 261 16.62 2.21 14.98
N THR A 262 17.59 2.53 15.81
CA THR A 262 18.91 1.90 15.90
C THR A 262 19.22 1.36 17.29
N GLU A 263 18.28 1.48 18.20
CA GLU A 263 18.28 0.97 19.56
C GLU A 263 17.83 -0.48 19.62
N HIS A 264 18.29 -1.19 20.66
CA HIS A 264 17.73 -2.50 20.99
C HIS A 264 16.26 -2.35 21.43
N PRO A 265 15.35 -3.27 21.04
CA PRO A 265 15.55 -4.45 20.19
C PRO A 265 15.34 -4.22 18.69
N HIS A 266 14.90 -3.03 18.27
CA HIS A 266 14.63 -2.71 16.85
C HIS A 266 15.86 -2.90 15.95
N ALA A 267 17.06 -2.60 16.46
CA ALA A 267 18.30 -2.77 15.73
C ALA A 267 18.56 -4.21 15.28
N LEU A 268 18.20 -5.20 16.11
CA LEU A 268 18.41 -6.62 15.80
C LEU A 268 17.57 -7.06 14.61
N ALA A 269 16.29 -6.67 14.58
CA ALA A 269 15.41 -7.03 13.46
C ALA A 269 15.84 -6.34 12.15
N ARG A 270 16.31 -5.08 12.23
CA ARG A 270 16.85 -4.37 11.07
C ARG A 270 18.12 -5.05 10.55
N GLN A 271 19.06 -5.34 11.44
CA GLN A 271 20.32 -6.01 11.11
C GLN A 271 20.06 -7.38 10.48
N GLU A 272 19.17 -8.19 11.05
CA GLU A 272 18.83 -9.50 10.48
C GLU A 272 18.16 -9.38 9.11
N LEU A 273 17.30 -8.38 8.90
CA LEU A 273 16.70 -8.15 7.59
C LEU A 273 17.76 -7.78 6.54
N THR A 274 18.72 -6.90 6.88
CA THR A 274 19.74 -6.44 5.94
C THR A 274 20.86 -7.46 5.71
N GLU A 275 21.46 -7.96 6.80
CA GLU A 275 22.70 -8.74 6.73
C GLU A 275 22.43 -10.23 6.52
N VAL A 276 21.28 -10.74 6.96
CA VAL A 276 20.95 -12.17 6.83
C VAL A 276 19.90 -12.39 5.76
N PHE A 277 18.69 -11.81 5.88
CA PHE A 277 17.57 -12.11 5.01
C PHE A 277 17.83 -11.69 3.55
N ILE A 278 18.13 -10.40 3.34
CA ILE A 278 18.37 -9.84 1.99
C ILE A 278 19.58 -10.51 1.35
N THR A 279 20.67 -10.64 2.10
CA THR A 279 21.92 -11.25 1.63
C THR A 279 21.76 -12.73 1.30
N THR A 280 21.16 -13.54 2.18
CA THR A 280 20.99 -14.98 1.97
C THR A 280 20.04 -15.27 0.81
N LEU A 281 18.95 -14.50 0.67
CA LEU A 281 18.06 -14.64 -0.47
C LEU A 281 18.61 -14.04 -1.76
N ALA A 282 19.68 -13.25 -1.69
CA ALA A 282 20.22 -12.47 -2.79
C ALA A 282 19.10 -11.68 -3.51
N VAL A 283 18.28 -10.96 -2.74
CA VAL A 283 17.19 -10.13 -3.28
C VAL A 283 17.59 -8.65 -3.32
N THR A 284 17.04 -7.93 -4.29
CA THR A 284 17.31 -6.51 -4.53
C THR A 284 16.11 -5.67 -4.13
N ASP A 285 16.32 -4.63 -3.31
CA ASP A 285 15.34 -3.56 -3.07
C ASP A 285 15.19 -2.72 -4.35
N VAL A 286 14.10 -2.94 -5.08
CA VAL A 286 13.89 -2.36 -6.41
C VAL A 286 13.78 -0.84 -6.35
N PHE A 287 13.12 -0.31 -5.32
CA PHE A 287 13.00 1.14 -5.16
C PHE A 287 14.37 1.79 -5.03
N ARG A 288 15.27 1.22 -4.23
CA ARG A 288 16.65 1.74 -4.08
C ARG A 288 17.53 1.48 -5.30
N MET A 289 17.25 0.44 -6.08
CA MET A 289 17.92 0.20 -7.35
C MET A 289 17.62 1.31 -8.38
N ILE A 290 16.36 1.74 -8.48
CA ILE A 290 15.94 2.81 -9.42
C ILE A 290 16.22 4.20 -8.84
N HIS A 291 15.93 4.38 -7.56
CA HIS A 291 15.98 5.66 -6.85
C HIS A 291 17.00 5.60 -5.69
N PRO A 292 18.31 5.59 -5.99
CA PRO A 292 19.35 5.33 -4.98
C PRO A 292 19.37 6.36 -3.84
N VAL A 293 18.99 7.61 -4.13
CA VAL A 293 19.07 8.73 -3.17
C VAL A 293 17.74 9.42 -2.88
N LYS A 294 16.66 9.08 -3.60
CA LYS A 294 15.32 9.70 -3.41
C LYS A 294 14.82 9.39 -2.00
N ARG A 295 14.41 10.41 -1.26
CA ARG A 295 13.64 10.19 -0.02
C ARG A 295 12.17 10.08 -0.41
N ALA A 296 11.59 8.92 -0.13
CA ALA A 296 10.17 8.63 -0.32
C ALA A 296 9.75 7.67 0.79
N PHE A 297 8.48 7.73 1.19
CA PHE A 297 7.99 7.04 2.36
C PHE A 297 6.70 6.31 2.05
N THR A 298 6.48 5.17 2.72
CA THR A 298 5.32 4.32 2.50
C THR A 298 4.37 4.32 3.69
N TRP A 299 4.74 4.90 4.83
CA TRP A 299 3.93 5.06 6.04
C TRP A 299 4.03 6.49 6.57
N PHE A 300 2.92 7.03 7.04
CA PHE A 300 2.81 8.42 7.53
C PHE A 300 1.96 8.49 8.80
N LEU A 301 2.45 9.17 9.84
CA LEU A 301 1.67 9.35 11.05
C LEU A 301 0.42 10.20 10.79
N ARG A 302 -0.75 9.70 11.19
CA ARG A 302 -2.03 10.39 11.02
C ARG A 302 -2.09 11.67 11.87
N GLY A 303 -2.66 12.72 11.28
CA GLY A 303 -2.83 14.02 11.94
C GLY A 303 -1.54 14.85 12.02
N VAL A 304 -0.44 14.36 11.47
CA VAL A 304 0.83 15.06 11.35
C VAL A 304 1.01 15.53 9.90
N GLU A 305 1.65 16.69 9.73
CA GLU A 305 2.00 17.22 8.41
C GLU A 305 2.87 16.22 7.64
N GLN A 306 2.59 16.04 6.34
CA GLN A 306 3.30 15.07 5.50
C GLN A 306 4.81 15.37 5.50
N GLY A 307 5.61 14.32 5.69
CA GLY A 307 7.07 14.44 5.77
C GLY A 307 7.64 14.77 7.15
N LYS A 308 6.80 15.03 8.18
CA LYS A 308 7.27 15.30 9.56
C LYS A 308 7.37 14.06 10.46
N ASP A 309 6.59 13.02 10.19
CA ASP A 309 6.76 11.71 10.81
C ASP A 309 6.30 10.63 9.81
N CYS A 310 7.28 9.98 9.21
CA CYS A 310 7.08 9.08 8.08
C CYS A 310 8.23 8.08 7.95
N ALA A 311 7.92 6.94 7.34
CA ALA A 311 8.87 5.85 7.17
C ALA A 311 8.59 5.11 5.86
N ARG A 312 9.62 4.63 5.18
CA ARG A 312 9.54 3.57 4.18
C ARG A 312 9.70 2.25 4.93
N VAL A 313 8.63 1.49 4.95
CA VAL A 313 8.53 0.17 5.60
C VAL A 313 7.96 -0.90 4.67
N ASP A 314 7.48 -0.49 3.51
CA ASP A 314 6.97 -1.35 2.45
C ASP A 314 8.03 -1.47 1.34
N TYR A 315 8.20 -2.67 0.81
CA TYR A 315 9.26 -3.00 -0.15
C TYR A 315 8.74 -3.89 -1.27
N ALA A 316 9.37 -3.77 -2.45
CA ALA A 316 9.44 -4.81 -3.45
C ALA A 316 10.88 -5.35 -3.49
N LEU A 317 11.07 -6.59 -3.05
CA LEU A 317 12.36 -7.28 -3.06
C LEU A 317 12.34 -8.39 -4.11
N LEU A 318 13.21 -8.27 -5.12
CA LEU A 318 13.27 -9.20 -6.26
C LEU A 318 14.50 -10.07 -6.21
N SER A 319 14.36 -11.36 -6.55
CA SER A 319 15.53 -12.17 -6.91
C SER A 319 16.28 -11.56 -8.10
N GLN A 320 17.58 -11.87 -8.21
CA GLN A 320 18.46 -11.26 -9.21
C GLN A 320 17.98 -11.43 -10.66
N GLY A 321 17.32 -12.55 -11.00
CA GLY A 321 16.78 -12.77 -12.34
C GLY A 321 15.60 -11.85 -12.67
N LEU A 322 14.72 -11.58 -11.70
CA LEU A 322 13.63 -10.62 -11.85
C LEU A 322 14.12 -9.17 -11.78
N ALA A 323 15.13 -8.87 -10.97
CA ALA A 323 15.70 -7.52 -10.89
C ALA A 323 16.20 -7.02 -12.27
N LYS A 324 16.77 -7.92 -13.09
CA LYS A 324 17.19 -7.63 -14.47
C LYS A 324 16.04 -7.35 -15.45
N ARG A 325 14.80 -7.64 -15.04
CA ARG A 325 13.58 -7.45 -15.84
C ARG A 325 12.80 -6.21 -15.44
N VAL A 326 13.26 -5.47 -14.44
CA VAL A 326 12.60 -4.24 -13.98
C VAL A 326 12.58 -3.21 -15.09
N ILE A 327 11.39 -2.66 -15.32
CA ILE A 327 11.13 -1.55 -16.23
C ILE A 327 10.99 -0.26 -15.41
N ASP A 328 10.18 -0.31 -14.36
CA ASP A 328 9.89 0.83 -13.51
C ASP A 328 9.46 0.39 -12.09
N ALA A 329 9.60 1.29 -11.11
CA ALA A 329 9.07 1.16 -9.76
C ALA A 329 9.09 2.52 -9.05
N ASP A 330 8.00 2.86 -8.37
CA ASP A 330 7.92 4.05 -7.52
C ASP A 330 6.94 3.84 -6.35
N ILE A 331 6.79 4.88 -5.53
CA ILE A 331 5.88 4.97 -4.38
C ILE A 331 4.91 6.13 -4.64
N GLU A 332 3.62 5.85 -4.54
CA GLU A 332 2.53 6.83 -4.71
C GLU A 332 2.28 7.59 -3.40
N GLU A 333 3.25 8.44 -3.00
CA GLU A 333 3.27 9.08 -1.68
C GLU A 333 2.24 10.20 -1.47
N ASP A 334 1.61 10.66 -2.55
CA ASP A 334 0.60 11.70 -2.50
C ASP A 334 -0.58 11.30 -1.61
N LYS A 335 -1.12 12.28 -0.87
CA LYS A 335 -2.18 12.01 0.11
C LYS A 335 -3.45 11.43 -0.51
N GLU A 336 -3.78 11.84 -1.72
CA GLU A 336 -4.96 11.36 -2.43
C GLU A 336 -4.77 9.91 -2.92
N GLU A 337 -3.55 9.55 -3.32
CA GLU A 337 -3.16 8.20 -3.75
C GLU A 337 -3.19 7.15 -2.62
N ARG A 338 -3.19 7.62 -1.38
CA ARG A 338 -3.35 6.79 -0.19
C ARG A 338 -4.79 6.41 0.09
N PHE A 339 -5.78 7.01 -0.57
CA PHE A 339 -7.22 6.73 -0.41
C PHE A 339 -7.71 6.65 1.07
N GLY A 340 -7.04 7.34 1.99
CA GLY A 340 -7.36 7.33 3.42
C GLY A 340 -6.57 6.33 4.29
N SER A 341 -5.74 5.47 3.70
CA SER A 341 -4.71 4.72 4.42
C SER A 341 -3.60 5.67 4.92
N ASP A 342 -2.91 5.29 5.98
CA ASP A 342 -1.65 5.92 6.39
C ASP A 342 -0.47 5.36 5.61
N HIS A 343 -0.66 4.29 4.83
CA HIS A 343 0.33 3.80 3.90
C HIS A 343 0.09 4.25 2.45
N ALA A 344 1.20 4.52 1.74
CA ALA A 344 1.24 4.74 0.31
C ALA A 344 1.40 3.42 -0.47
N PRO A 345 0.65 3.22 -1.56
CA PRO A 345 0.92 2.15 -2.50
C PRO A 345 2.33 2.26 -3.08
N LEU A 346 2.95 1.11 -3.35
CA LEU A 346 4.16 1.02 -4.17
C LEU A 346 3.90 0.06 -5.33
N TYR A 347 4.61 0.25 -6.43
CA TYR A 347 4.51 -0.66 -7.57
C TYR A 347 5.86 -1.05 -8.12
N VAL A 348 5.85 -2.16 -8.86
CA VAL A 348 6.95 -2.56 -9.74
C VAL A 348 6.38 -3.07 -11.06
N THR A 349 6.98 -2.63 -12.16
CA THR A 349 6.67 -3.06 -13.51
C THR A 349 7.85 -3.85 -14.07
N LEU A 350 7.59 -5.05 -14.57
CA LEU A 350 8.59 -5.99 -15.05
C LEU A 350 8.29 -6.42 -16.48
N LYS A 351 9.34 -6.77 -17.24
CA LYS A 351 9.19 -7.65 -18.40
C LYS A 351 8.73 -9.02 -17.92
N SER A 352 7.56 -9.47 -18.37
CA SER A 352 6.95 -10.74 -18.01
C SER A 352 7.91 -11.91 -18.22
N PRO A 353 8.10 -12.78 -17.21
CA PRO A 353 8.95 -13.96 -17.34
C PRO A 353 8.27 -15.14 -18.04
N PHE A 354 6.96 -15.04 -18.34
CA PHE A 354 6.13 -16.16 -18.83
C PHE A 354 5.44 -15.92 -20.18
N VAL A 355 5.74 -14.81 -20.88
CA VAL A 355 5.28 -14.58 -22.26
C VAL A 355 6.48 -14.71 -23.21
N ASN A 356 6.28 -15.42 -24.34
CA ASN A 356 7.27 -15.96 -25.29
C ASN A 356 8.01 -17.24 -24.84
N MET A 357 7.27 -18.35 -24.74
CA MET A 357 7.82 -19.70 -24.92
C MET A 357 7.11 -20.37 -26.10
#